data_AF-A0A357K5U4-F1
#
_entry.id   AF-A0A357K5U4-F1
#
_cell.length_a   1.000
_cell.length_b   1.000
_cell.length_c   1.000
_cell.angle_alpha   90.00
_cell.angle_beta   90.00
_cell.angle_gamma   90.00
#
_symmetry.space_group_name_H-M   'P 1'
#
loop_
_entity.id
_entity.type
_entity.pdbx_description
1 polymer ?
#
loop_
_entity_poly.entity_id
_entity_poly.type
_entity_poly.pdbx_seq_one_letter_code
_entity_poly.pdbx_strand_id
1 'polypeptide(L)'
;MTHLLAMDVVSLILLWFPAVFMLGLTTILRRFPPHSSNMTYGYRTRRSMASAEAWDHAQVRAFQLTRDWTIGIVLWTPLAHWIWGGESAILVMSGLLTLGVMLPLFFVERELKQGPPYTAQGGVYGTALACCFLLLLSIFRPITHDGSEPERRETGVLSSVGWSTSSDDVFLRLEDDECHYYINRGLEMGIDTLRWSEMLTGREITLEVVDRPAGLNWFGSVGAVRGVMFQDDTLYRTGAVRNP
;
A
#
# COMPACT_ATOMS: atom_id res chain seq x y z
N MET A 1 12.42 -6.55 7.79
CA MET A 1 11.56 -7.09 6.72
C MET A 1 11.30 -8.59 6.95
N THR A 2 10.83 -8.98 8.13
CA THR A 2 10.80 -10.38 8.62
C THR A 2 9.47 -10.77 9.30
N HIS A 3 8.43 -9.93 9.20
CA HIS A 3 7.07 -10.25 9.67
C HIS A 3 6.06 -10.52 8.54
N LEU A 4 6.49 -10.42 7.27
CA LEU A 4 5.74 -11.02 6.17
C LEU A 4 5.91 -12.54 6.31
N LEU A 5 4.80 -13.28 6.47
CA LEU A 5 4.57 -14.67 6.01
C LEU A 5 4.00 -15.69 7.02
N ALA A 6 3.53 -15.29 8.20
CA ALA A 6 2.67 -16.20 8.99
C ALA A 6 1.32 -15.54 9.29
N MET A 7 0.51 -15.35 8.25
CA MET A 7 -0.94 -15.23 8.48
C MET A 7 -1.42 -16.58 9.00
N ASP A 8 -2.19 -16.56 10.09
CA ASP A 8 -2.86 -17.76 10.55
C ASP A 8 -3.85 -18.25 9.47
N VAL A 9 -4.23 -19.52 9.58
CA VAL A 9 -5.09 -20.18 8.58
C VAL A 9 -6.44 -19.47 8.44
N VAL A 10 -7.00 -18.91 9.52
CA VAL A 10 -8.29 -18.22 9.48
C VAL A 10 -8.16 -16.93 8.66
N SER A 11 -7.12 -16.15 8.91
CA SER A 11 -6.86 -14.92 8.16
C SER A 11 -6.65 -15.18 6.67
N LEU A 12 -5.97 -16.28 6.30
CA LEU A 12 -5.83 -16.69 4.90
C LEU A 12 -7.18 -17.07 4.28
N ILE A 13 -8.01 -17.83 4.98
CA ILE A 13 -9.35 -18.20 4.51
C ILE A 13 -10.18 -16.94 4.26
N LEU A 14 -10.21 -16.00 5.20
CA LEU A 14 -10.98 -14.76 5.09
C LEU A 14 -10.50 -13.88 3.94
N LEU A 15 -9.19 -13.79 3.73
CA LEU A 15 -8.60 -13.03 2.63
C LEU A 15 -9.00 -13.60 1.24
N TRP A 16 -8.98 -14.92 1.10
CA TRP A 16 -9.27 -15.58 -0.18
C TRP A 16 -10.77 -15.82 -0.42
N PHE A 17 -11.59 -15.77 0.63
CA PHE A 17 -13.03 -15.99 0.55
C PHE A 17 -13.72 -15.13 -0.52
N PRO A 18 -13.50 -13.79 -0.60
CA PRO A 18 -14.04 -12.96 -1.67
C PRO A 18 -13.80 -13.50 -3.10
N ALA A 19 -12.56 -13.89 -3.40
CA ALA A 19 -12.20 -14.39 -4.72
C ALA A 19 -12.84 -15.75 -5.01
N VAL A 20 -12.74 -16.68 -4.06
CA VAL A 20 -13.32 -18.03 -4.21
C VAL A 20 -14.85 -17.94 -4.33
N PHE A 21 -15.50 -17.11 -3.51
CA PHE A 21 -16.94 -16.90 -3.55
C PHE A 21 -17.38 -16.34 -4.90
N MET A 22 -16.74 -15.28 -5.39
CA MET A 22 -17.11 -14.65 -6.67
C MET A 22 -16.83 -15.56 -7.87
N LEU A 23 -15.74 -16.35 -7.82
CA LEU A 23 -15.46 -17.37 -8.83
C LEU A 23 -16.51 -18.48 -8.81
N GLY A 24 -16.90 -18.96 -7.63
CA GLY A 24 -17.97 -19.94 -7.46
C GLY A 24 -19.31 -19.42 -7.97
N LEU A 25 -19.69 -18.21 -7.56
CA LEU A 25 -20.93 -17.55 -7.98
C LEU A 25 -21.00 -17.40 -9.51
N THR A 26 -19.95 -16.90 -10.14
CA THR A 26 -19.89 -16.75 -11.60
C THR A 26 -19.90 -18.11 -12.31
N THR A 27 -19.24 -19.12 -11.77
CA THR A 27 -19.27 -20.48 -12.35
C THR A 27 -20.66 -21.09 -12.26
N ILE A 28 -21.32 -20.97 -11.12
CA ILE A 28 -22.69 -21.47 -10.90
C ILE A 28 -23.67 -20.76 -11.84
N LEU A 29 -23.64 -19.42 -11.89
CA LEU A 29 -24.55 -18.64 -12.75
C LEU A 29 -24.32 -18.89 -14.24
N ARG A 30 -23.08 -19.19 -14.65
CA ARG A 30 -22.77 -19.61 -16.03
C ARG A 30 -23.36 -20.97 -16.34
N ARG A 31 -23.33 -21.90 -15.38
CA ARG A 31 -23.76 -23.30 -15.58
C ARG A 31 -25.27 -23.49 -15.43
N PHE A 32 -25.89 -22.69 -14.56
CA PHE A 32 -27.30 -22.73 -14.19
C PHE A 32 -27.89 -21.31 -14.24
N PRO A 33 -27.98 -20.70 -15.44
CA PRO A 33 -28.55 -19.38 -15.56
C PRO A 33 -30.06 -19.39 -15.26
N PRO A 34 -30.58 -18.32 -14.65
CA PRO A 34 -32.00 -18.19 -14.38
C PRO A 34 -32.80 -17.93 -15.68
N HIS A 35 -33.40 -18.98 -16.23
CA HIS A 35 -34.12 -18.96 -17.51
C HIS A 35 -35.50 -18.30 -17.49
N SER A 36 -36.10 -18.12 -16.31
CA SER A 36 -37.41 -17.49 -16.16
C SER A 36 -37.48 -16.69 -14.86
N SER A 37 -38.33 -15.65 -14.87
CA SER A 37 -38.60 -14.84 -13.68
C SER A 37 -39.08 -15.74 -12.54
N ASN A 38 -38.37 -15.66 -11.42
CA ASN A 38 -38.62 -16.49 -10.25
C ASN A 38 -38.29 -15.72 -8.96
N MET A 39 -38.77 -16.25 -7.84
CA MET A 39 -38.60 -15.64 -6.52
C MET A 39 -37.39 -16.19 -5.75
N THR A 40 -36.56 -17.06 -6.30
CA THR A 40 -35.51 -17.78 -5.55
C THR A 40 -34.09 -17.28 -5.85
N TYR A 41 -33.72 -17.08 -7.12
CA TYR A 41 -32.36 -16.66 -7.49
C TYR A 41 -32.31 -15.81 -8.76
N GLY A 42 -31.14 -15.20 -9.01
CA GLY A 42 -30.90 -14.25 -10.09
C GLY A 42 -31.11 -12.79 -9.68
N TYR A 43 -30.90 -11.90 -10.64
CA TYR A 43 -31.11 -10.45 -10.51
C TYR A 43 -32.61 -10.10 -10.45
N ARG A 44 -33.11 -9.81 -9.25
CA ARG A 44 -34.56 -9.74 -8.94
C ARG A 44 -34.96 -8.39 -8.38
N THR A 45 -34.92 -7.35 -9.22
CA THR A 45 -35.49 -6.05 -8.87
C THR A 45 -36.91 -5.95 -9.41
N ARG A 46 -37.69 -4.99 -8.89
CA ARG A 46 -39.06 -4.77 -9.40
C ARG A 46 -39.09 -4.51 -10.91
N ARG A 47 -38.07 -3.84 -11.45
CA ARG A 47 -37.97 -3.56 -12.89
C ARG A 47 -37.57 -4.80 -13.68
N SER A 48 -36.61 -5.61 -13.20
CA SER A 48 -36.19 -6.81 -13.93
C SER A 48 -37.29 -7.87 -14.01
N MET A 49 -38.17 -7.92 -13.00
CA MET A 49 -39.29 -8.87 -12.97
C MET A 49 -40.54 -8.39 -13.72
N ALA A 50 -40.55 -7.19 -14.30
CA ALA A 50 -41.73 -6.59 -14.92
C ALA A 50 -42.12 -7.22 -16.26
N SER A 51 -41.15 -7.74 -17.02
CA SER A 51 -41.37 -8.45 -18.28
C SER A 51 -40.29 -9.50 -18.52
N ALA A 52 -40.56 -10.48 -19.40
CA ALA A 52 -39.57 -11.47 -19.81
C ALA A 52 -38.34 -10.82 -20.47
N GLU A 53 -38.55 -9.81 -21.32
CA GLU A 53 -37.47 -9.05 -21.96
C GLU A 53 -36.58 -8.32 -20.93
N ALA A 54 -37.19 -7.70 -19.91
CA ALA A 54 -36.45 -7.04 -18.82
C ALA A 54 -35.65 -8.04 -17.99
N TRP A 55 -36.23 -9.22 -17.74
CA TRP A 55 -35.58 -10.31 -17.03
C TRP A 55 -34.35 -10.79 -17.78
N ASP A 56 -34.51 -11.15 -19.05
CA ASP A 56 -33.45 -11.71 -19.88
C ASP A 56 -32.28 -10.74 -20.01
N HIS A 57 -32.57 -9.46 -20.27
CA HIS A 57 -31.55 -8.40 -20.30
C HIS A 57 -30.81 -8.29 -18.95
N ALA A 58 -31.55 -8.20 -17.85
CA ALA A 58 -30.99 -8.00 -16.53
C ALA A 58 -30.10 -9.16 -16.07
N GLN A 59 -30.48 -10.41 -16.32
CA GLN A 59 -29.69 -11.58 -15.94
C GLN A 59 -28.37 -11.65 -16.71
N VAL A 60 -28.43 -11.48 -18.04
CA VAL A 60 -27.23 -11.49 -18.89
C VAL A 60 -26.29 -10.36 -18.47
N ARG A 61 -26.84 -9.16 -18.25
CA ARG A 61 -26.05 -7.99 -17.89
C ARG A 61 -25.43 -8.10 -16.50
N ALA A 62 -26.20 -8.51 -15.49
CA ALA A 62 -25.71 -8.70 -14.13
C ALA A 62 -24.61 -9.76 -14.08
N PHE A 63 -24.77 -10.85 -14.84
CA PHE A 63 -23.75 -11.89 -14.96
C PHE A 63 -22.46 -11.34 -15.60
N GLN A 64 -22.57 -10.58 -16.69
CA GLN A 64 -21.42 -9.97 -17.36
C GLN A 64 -20.62 -9.06 -16.40
N LEU A 65 -21.31 -8.14 -15.73
CA LEU A 65 -20.69 -7.20 -14.78
C LEU A 65 -20.01 -7.92 -13.61
N THR A 66 -20.70 -8.91 -13.03
CA THR A 66 -20.16 -9.74 -11.94
C THR A 66 -18.90 -10.48 -12.40
N ARG A 67 -18.94 -11.11 -13.58
CA ARG A 67 -17.79 -11.83 -14.15
C ARG A 67 -16.60 -10.90 -14.37
N ASP A 68 -16.82 -9.75 -14.97
CA ASP A 68 -15.76 -8.80 -15.27
C ASP A 68 -15.13 -8.25 -13.97
N TRP A 69 -15.92 -8.05 -12.91
CA TRP A 69 -15.41 -7.68 -11.59
C TRP A 69 -14.66 -8.82 -10.88
N THR A 70 -15.12 -10.07 -11.02
CA THR A 70 -14.45 -11.26 -10.47
C THR A 70 -13.02 -11.37 -10.98
N ILE A 71 -12.76 -11.04 -12.25
CA ILE A 71 -11.40 -11.01 -12.80
C ILE A 71 -10.52 -10.04 -11.99
N GLY A 72 -11.02 -8.84 -11.71
CA GLY A 72 -10.33 -7.85 -10.88
C GLY A 72 -10.05 -8.36 -9.47
N ILE A 73 -11.07 -8.90 -8.79
CA ILE A 73 -10.92 -9.47 -7.44
C ILE A 73 -9.84 -10.55 -7.40
N VAL A 74 -9.85 -11.50 -8.35
CA VAL A 74 -8.86 -12.58 -8.40
C VAL A 74 -7.44 -12.05 -8.55
N LEU A 75 -7.24 -11.02 -9.36
CA LEU A 75 -5.93 -10.39 -9.54
C LEU A 75 -5.51 -9.55 -8.31
N TRP A 76 -6.45 -8.87 -7.66
CA TRP A 76 -6.16 -8.04 -6.50
C TRP A 76 -5.92 -8.83 -5.21
N THR A 77 -6.49 -10.02 -5.03
CA THR A 77 -6.28 -10.81 -3.81
C THR A 77 -4.79 -11.06 -3.47
N PRO A 78 -3.96 -11.62 -4.37
CA PRO A 78 -2.54 -11.79 -4.09
C PRO A 78 -1.80 -10.46 -3.98
N LEU A 79 -2.24 -9.42 -4.71
CA LEU A 79 -1.63 -8.09 -4.65
C LEU A 79 -1.89 -7.41 -3.29
N ALA A 80 -3.13 -7.45 -2.81
CA ALA A 80 -3.54 -6.93 -1.52
C ALA A 80 -2.84 -7.66 -0.37
N HIS A 81 -2.67 -8.98 -0.49
CA HIS A 81 -1.84 -9.74 0.45
C HIS A 81 -0.42 -9.17 0.48
N TRP A 82 0.20 -9.03 -0.69
CA TRP A 82 1.59 -8.60 -0.79
C TRP A 82 1.81 -7.17 -0.27
N ILE A 83 0.92 -6.24 -0.61
CA ILE A 83 1.07 -4.83 -0.24
C ILE A 83 0.73 -4.58 1.23
N TRP A 84 -0.40 -5.11 1.72
CA TRP A 84 -0.91 -4.77 3.06
C TRP A 84 -0.74 -5.89 4.09
N GLY A 85 -0.89 -7.15 3.67
CA GLY A 85 -0.90 -8.30 4.57
C GLY A 85 -2.01 -8.25 5.62
N GLY A 86 -2.14 -9.34 6.39
CA GLY A 86 -2.94 -9.40 7.61
C GLY A 86 -4.39 -8.92 7.46
N GLU A 87 -4.87 -8.21 8.48
CA GLU A 87 -6.25 -7.73 8.58
C GLU A 87 -6.59 -6.64 7.56
N SER A 88 -5.61 -5.81 7.19
CA SER A 88 -5.81 -4.72 6.22
C SER A 88 -6.17 -5.26 4.83
N ALA A 89 -5.48 -6.32 4.39
CA ALA A 89 -5.80 -6.99 3.14
C ALA A 89 -7.22 -7.60 3.17
N ILE A 90 -7.62 -8.21 4.29
CA ILE A 90 -8.96 -8.78 4.47
C ILE A 90 -10.03 -7.69 4.36
N LEU A 91 -9.85 -6.56 5.04
CA LEU A 91 -10.80 -5.45 5.01
C LEU A 91 -10.99 -4.91 3.58
N VAL A 92 -9.89 -4.69 2.86
CA VAL A 92 -9.96 -4.19 1.47
C VAL A 92 -10.66 -5.20 0.56
N MET A 93 -10.29 -6.47 0.62
CA MET A 93 -10.92 -7.50 -0.20
C MET A 93 -12.41 -7.69 0.12
N SER A 94 -12.80 -7.52 1.39
CA SER A 94 -14.20 -7.52 1.81
C SER A 94 -14.97 -6.33 1.24
N GLY A 95 -14.37 -5.13 1.24
CA GLY A 95 -14.95 -3.95 0.59
C GLY A 95 -15.13 -4.13 -0.92
N LEU A 96 -14.13 -4.71 -1.60
CA LEU A 96 -14.20 -5.02 -3.04
C LEU A 96 -15.27 -6.06 -3.36
N LEU A 97 -15.50 -7.04 -2.48
CA LEU A 97 -16.63 -7.97 -2.59
C LEU A 97 -17.96 -7.23 -2.52
N THR A 98 -18.14 -6.36 -1.52
CA THR A 98 -19.36 -5.56 -1.36
C THR A 98 -19.63 -4.72 -2.61
N LEU A 99 -18.61 -4.03 -3.14
CA LEU A 99 -18.72 -3.30 -4.41
C LEU A 99 -19.13 -4.23 -5.56
N GLY A 100 -18.51 -5.40 -5.67
CA GLY A 100 -18.82 -6.38 -6.71
C GLY A 100 -20.28 -6.83 -6.74
N VAL A 101 -20.91 -6.96 -5.57
CA VAL A 101 -22.33 -7.33 -5.45
C VAL A 101 -23.24 -6.13 -5.73
N MET A 102 -22.81 -4.90 -5.39
CA MET A 102 -23.60 -3.68 -5.57
C MET A 102 -23.54 -3.09 -7.00
N LEU A 103 -22.42 -3.23 -7.71
CA LEU A 103 -22.23 -2.64 -9.04
C LEU A 103 -23.27 -3.10 -10.07
N PRO A 104 -23.64 -4.40 -10.15
CA PRO A 104 -24.74 -4.83 -11.01
C PRO A 104 -26.05 -4.09 -10.72
N LEU A 105 -26.37 -3.81 -9.45
CA LEU A 105 -27.59 -3.07 -9.09
C LEU A 105 -27.59 -1.67 -9.71
N PHE A 106 -26.45 -0.97 -9.68
CA PHE A 106 -26.36 0.36 -10.25
C PHE A 106 -26.51 0.37 -11.78
N PHE A 107 -25.72 -0.45 -12.48
CA PHE A 107 -25.71 -0.46 -13.95
C PHE A 107 -27.00 -1.02 -14.53
N VAL A 108 -27.46 -2.18 -14.04
CA VAL A 108 -28.65 -2.84 -14.58
C VAL A 108 -29.91 -2.02 -14.29
N GLU A 109 -30.08 -1.46 -13.09
CA GLU A 109 -31.24 -0.58 -12.84
C GLU A 109 -31.23 0.68 -13.70
N ARG A 110 -30.06 1.23 -14.02
CA ARG A 110 -29.97 2.39 -14.90
C ARG A 110 -30.43 2.06 -16.32
N GLU A 111 -30.04 0.89 -16.83
CA GLU A 111 -30.44 0.41 -18.16
C GLU A 111 -31.94 0.08 -18.19
N LEU A 112 -32.46 -0.62 -17.19
CA LEU A 112 -33.89 -0.94 -17.09
C LEU A 112 -34.80 0.30 -16.96
N LYS A 113 -34.30 1.39 -16.36
CA LYS A 113 -35.05 2.66 -16.25
C LYS A 113 -35.28 3.36 -17.59
N GLN A 114 -34.48 3.06 -18.62
CA GLN A 114 -34.62 3.70 -19.93
C GLN A 114 -35.76 3.10 -20.76
N GLY A 115 -36.23 1.91 -20.37
CA GLY A 115 -37.24 1.17 -21.10
C GLY A 115 -36.68 0.39 -22.29
N PRO A 116 -37.52 -0.44 -22.94
CA PRO A 116 -37.13 -1.22 -24.10
C PRO A 116 -36.98 -0.33 -25.37
N PRO A 117 -36.07 -0.67 -26.29
CA PRO A 117 -35.14 -1.80 -26.22
C PRO A 117 -34.01 -1.53 -25.22
N TYR A 118 -33.76 -2.49 -24.32
CA TYR A 118 -32.73 -2.33 -23.31
C TYR A 118 -31.34 -2.39 -23.95
N THR A 119 -30.47 -1.45 -23.59
CA THR A 119 -29.10 -1.37 -24.10
C THR A 119 -28.09 -1.37 -22.97
N ALA A 120 -27.03 -2.16 -23.11
CA ALA A 120 -25.95 -2.19 -22.15
C ALA A 120 -25.18 -0.86 -22.15
N GLN A 121 -24.92 -0.28 -20.98
CA GLN A 121 -24.23 1.00 -20.86
C GLN A 121 -23.14 0.98 -19.80
N GLY A 122 -21.91 1.27 -20.23
CA GLY A 122 -20.73 1.31 -19.37
C GLY A 122 -20.29 -0.07 -18.91
N GLY A 123 -19.60 -0.12 -17.78
CA GLY A 123 -19.12 -1.36 -17.18
C GLY A 123 -18.26 -1.10 -15.96
N VAL A 124 -17.73 -2.17 -15.36
CA VAL A 124 -16.98 -2.09 -14.10
C VAL A 124 -15.51 -1.71 -14.28
N TYR A 125 -14.98 -1.70 -15.50
CA TYR A 125 -13.55 -1.47 -15.75
C TYR A 125 -13.07 -0.10 -15.27
N GLY A 126 -13.86 0.97 -15.41
CA GLY A 126 -13.49 2.30 -14.90
C GLY A 126 -13.36 2.31 -13.38
N THR A 127 -14.33 1.70 -12.68
CA THR A 127 -14.26 1.49 -11.22
C THR A 127 -13.06 0.63 -10.84
N ALA A 128 -12.77 -0.41 -11.62
CA ALA A 128 -11.62 -1.27 -11.38
C ALA A 128 -10.29 -0.53 -11.54
N LEU A 129 -10.15 0.30 -12.58
CA LEU A 129 -8.98 1.15 -12.77
C LEU A 129 -8.80 2.14 -11.61
N ALA A 130 -9.89 2.72 -11.11
CA ALA A 130 -9.84 3.59 -9.94
C ALA A 130 -9.35 2.82 -8.69
N CYS A 131 -9.84 1.59 -8.46
CA CYS A 131 -9.35 0.73 -7.38
C CYS A 131 -7.86 0.38 -7.56
N CYS A 132 -7.41 0.03 -8.78
CA CYS A 132 -5.99 -0.19 -9.10
C CYS A 132 -5.14 1.05 -8.80
N PHE A 133 -5.64 2.24 -9.14
CA PHE A 133 -4.92 3.47 -8.90
C PHE A 133 -4.80 3.75 -7.40
N LEU A 134 -5.87 3.55 -6.61
CA LEU A 134 -5.82 3.67 -5.15
C LEU A 134 -4.88 2.64 -4.51
N LEU A 135 -4.90 1.40 -4.99
CA LEU A 135 -3.95 0.35 -4.62
C LEU A 135 -2.50 0.82 -4.86
N LEU A 136 -2.22 1.36 -6.05
CA LEU A 136 -0.90 1.88 -6.40
C LEU A 136 -0.49 3.07 -5.51
N LEU A 137 -1.40 4.00 -5.23
CA LEU A 137 -1.15 5.11 -4.33
C LEU A 137 -0.83 4.64 -2.90
N SER A 138 -1.42 3.53 -2.45
CA SER A 138 -1.17 2.99 -1.11
C SER A 138 0.22 2.38 -0.92
N ILE A 139 0.94 2.09 -2.01
CA ILE A 139 2.34 1.63 -1.96
C ILE A 139 3.25 2.76 -1.47
N PHE A 140 2.90 4.02 -1.76
CA PHE A 140 3.64 5.16 -1.27
C PHE A 140 3.33 5.37 0.21
N ARG A 141 4.23 4.88 1.06
CA ARG A 141 4.16 5.16 2.50
C ARG A 141 4.36 6.66 2.74
N PRO A 142 3.44 7.34 3.43
CA PRO A 142 3.64 8.74 3.80
C PRO A 142 4.91 8.87 4.65
N ILE A 143 5.70 9.90 4.38
CA ILE A 143 6.90 10.21 5.18
C ILE A 143 6.42 10.73 6.54
N THR A 144 6.73 9.98 7.60
CA THR A 144 6.49 10.40 8.99
C THR A 144 7.81 10.91 9.55
N HIS A 145 7.92 12.16 9.99
CA HIS A 145 9.18 12.69 10.55
C HIS A 145 9.35 12.41 12.06
N ASP A 146 8.69 11.39 12.60
CA ASP A 146 8.72 11.05 14.03
C ASP A 146 9.67 9.89 14.33
N GLY A 147 9.74 9.50 15.61
CA GLY A 147 10.60 8.38 16.06
C GLY A 147 10.09 6.99 15.67
N SER A 148 9.05 6.88 14.83
CA SER A 148 8.53 5.60 14.34
C SER A 148 9.11 5.18 12.98
N GLU A 149 9.91 6.05 12.35
CA GLU A 149 10.62 5.68 11.12
C GLU A 149 11.54 4.48 11.38
N PRO A 150 11.57 3.47 10.49
CA PRO A 150 12.54 2.39 10.60
C PRO A 150 13.96 2.95 10.53
N GLU A 151 14.85 2.41 11.35
CA GLU A 151 16.25 2.79 11.42
C GLU A 151 17.13 1.58 11.04
N ARG A 152 18.22 1.84 10.33
CA ARG A 152 19.30 0.87 10.10
C ARG A 152 20.59 1.39 10.73
N ARG A 153 21.49 0.46 11.05
CA ARG A 153 22.80 0.78 11.61
C ARG A 153 23.86 0.66 10.53
N GLU A 154 24.65 1.71 10.38
CA GLU A 154 25.81 1.75 9.49
C GLU A 154 27.06 1.96 10.35
N THR A 155 28.01 1.04 10.27
CA THR A 155 29.27 1.10 11.04
C THR A 155 30.42 1.25 10.06
N GLY A 156 31.31 2.19 10.33
CA GLY A 156 32.47 2.44 9.48
C GLY A 156 33.41 3.49 10.04
N VAL A 157 34.57 3.63 9.41
CA VAL A 157 35.56 4.66 9.77
C VAL A 157 35.08 6.01 9.24
N LEU A 158 35.01 7.02 10.09
CA LEU A 158 34.60 8.36 9.68
C LEU A 158 35.73 9.05 8.89
N SER A 159 35.47 9.38 7.62
CA SER A 159 36.43 10.07 6.76
C SER A 159 36.40 11.59 6.91
N SER A 160 35.24 12.18 7.18
CA SER A 160 35.12 13.63 7.38
C SER A 160 33.84 14.05 8.10
N VAL A 161 33.93 15.20 8.78
CA VAL A 161 32.80 15.97 9.32
C VAL A 161 32.72 17.30 8.57
N GLY A 162 31.58 17.57 7.95
CA GLY A 162 31.28 18.85 7.29
C GLY A 162 30.08 19.54 7.94
N TRP A 163 29.81 20.78 7.59
CA TRP A 163 28.58 21.47 8.03
C TRP A 163 28.17 22.59 7.07
N SER A 164 26.90 22.96 7.16
CA SER A 164 26.28 24.07 6.44
C SER A 164 25.75 25.09 7.43
N THR A 165 26.21 26.34 7.34
CA THR A 165 25.72 27.45 8.17
C THR A 165 24.42 28.06 7.65
N SER A 166 23.98 27.69 6.44
CA SER A 166 22.70 28.17 5.87
C SER A 166 21.52 27.28 6.23
N SER A 167 21.75 25.97 6.38
CA SER A 167 20.74 24.99 6.79
C SER A 167 20.90 24.50 8.23
N ASP A 168 21.99 24.88 8.89
CA ASP A 168 22.42 24.38 10.20
C ASP A 168 22.71 22.87 10.24
N ASP A 169 22.89 22.23 9.08
CA ASP A 169 23.11 20.79 9.01
C ASP A 169 24.57 20.41 9.25
N VAL A 170 24.77 19.24 9.84
CA VAL A 170 26.09 18.61 10.01
C VAL A 170 26.16 17.38 9.12
N PHE A 171 27.25 17.23 8.38
CA PHE A 171 27.47 16.15 7.42
C PHE A 171 28.54 15.19 7.94
N LEU A 172 28.32 13.89 7.74
CA LEU A 172 29.24 12.82 8.10
C LEU A 172 29.49 11.95 6.88
N ARG A 173 30.73 11.52 6.69
CA ARG A 173 31.10 10.62 5.59
C ARG A 173 31.90 9.45 6.13
N LEU A 174 31.53 8.23 5.76
CA LEU A 174 32.28 7.03 6.09
C LEU A 174 33.31 6.73 4.98
N GLU A 175 34.38 6.01 5.30
CA GLU A 175 35.32 5.47 4.31
C GLU A 175 34.64 4.38 3.47
N ASP A 176 34.97 4.33 2.17
CA ASP A 176 34.43 3.37 1.20
C ASP A 176 32.89 3.32 1.08
N ASP A 177 32.21 4.38 1.55
CA ASP A 177 30.76 4.56 1.43
C ASP A 177 30.44 5.78 0.54
N GLU A 178 29.59 5.56 -0.47
CA GLU A 178 29.10 6.63 -1.35
C GLU A 178 27.95 7.43 -0.72
N CYS A 179 27.39 6.97 0.41
CA CYS A 179 26.31 7.63 1.13
C CYS A 179 26.80 8.89 1.87
N HIS A 180 26.08 9.99 1.66
CA HIS A 180 26.28 11.25 2.39
C HIS A 180 25.34 11.31 3.60
N TYR A 181 25.88 11.15 4.79
CA TYR A 181 25.09 11.18 6.01
C TYR A 181 24.93 12.62 6.50
N TYR A 182 23.74 12.97 7.02
CA TYR A 182 23.52 14.30 7.57
C TYR A 182 22.64 14.27 8.83
N ILE A 183 22.95 15.17 9.76
CA ILE A 183 22.16 15.48 10.94
C ILE A 183 21.45 16.80 10.66
N ASN A 184 20.12 16.73 10.59
CA ASN A 184 19.28 17.90 10.32
C ASN A 184 19.38 18.90 11.47
N ARG A 185 19.69 20.18 11.18
CA ARG A 185 19.82 21.26 12.18
C ARG A 185 20.86 20.95 13.27
N GLY A 186 21.88 20.16 12.97
CA GLY A 186 22.93 19.76 13.91
C GLY A 186 23.62 20.92 14.63
N LEU A 187 23.88 22.03 13.93
CA LEU A 187 24.50 23.22 14.53
C LEU A 187 23.59 23.90 15.55
N GLU A 188 22.29 24.01 15.26
CA GLU A 188 21.31 24.57 16.20
C GLU A 188 21.19 23.72 17.47
N MET A 189 21.32 22.40 17.33
CA MET A 189 21.29 21.46 18.45
C MET A 189 22.55 21.52 19.33
N GLY A 190 23.57 22.31 18.96
CA GLY A 190 24.80 22.48 19.74
C GLY A 190 25.89 21.44 19.47
N ILE A 191 25.88 20.82 18.29
CA ILE A 191 26.99 19.95 17.86
C ILE A 191 28.25 20.81 17.65
N ASP A 192 29.30 20.50 18.39
CA ASP A 192 30.63 21.07 18.21
C ASP A 192 31.35 20.34 17.07
N THR A 193 31.13 20.81 15.84
CA THR A 193 31.62 20.14 14.63
C THR A 193 33.14 20.07 14.56
N LEU A 194 33.85 21.05 15.13
CA LEU A 194 35.31 21.04 15.20
C LEU A 194 35.79 19.93 16.12
N ARG A 195 35.23 19.84 17.34
CA ARG A 195 35.59 18.79 18.29
C ARG A 195 35.21 17.41 17.80
N TRP A 196 34.06 17.27 17.13
CA TRP A 196 33.66 16.04 16.47
C TRP A 196 34.64 15.66 15.35
N SER A 197 35.05 16.62 14.51
CA SER A 197 36.03 16.37 13.46
C SER A 197 37.38 15.90 14.03
N GLU A 198 37.86 16.52 15.11
CA GLU A 198 39.13 16.16 15.76
C GLU A 198 39.07 14.79 16.44
N MET A 199 37.96 14.46 17.09
CA MET A 199 37.85 13.25 17.90
C MET A 199 37.40 12.01 17.13
N LEU A 200 36.58 12.17 16.10
CA LEU A 200 35.91 11.05 15.42
C LEU A 200 36.55 10.70 14.08
N THR A 201 37.18 11.65 13.38
CA THR A 201 37.79 11.40 12.07
C THR A 201 38.90 10.35 12.18
N GLY A 202 38.91 9.38 11.26
CA GLY A 202 39.82 8.24 11.26
C GLY A 202 39.49 7.18 12.31
N ARG A 203 38.33 7.26 12.97
CA ARG A 203 37.86 6.26 13.94
C ARG A 203 36.57 5.62 13.48
N GLU A 204 36.38 4.38 13.94
CA GLU A 204 35.14 3.65 13.71
C GLU A 204 34.01 4.25 14.56
N ILE A 205 32.89 4.57 13.90
CA ILE A 205 31.67 5.05 14.52
C ILE A 205 30.49 4.21 14.03
N THR A 206 29.38 4.24 14.77
CA THR A 206 28.12 3.68 14.29
C THR A 206 27.07 4.76 14.17
N LEU A 207 26.45 4.85 13.00
CA LEU A 207 25.36 5.75 12.67
C LEU A 207 24.03 4.98 12.72
N GLU A 208 23.03 5.56 13.38
CA GLU A 208 21.64 5.12 13.27
C GLU A 208 20.96 6.02 12.24
N VAL A 209 20.61 5.43 11.09
CA VAL A 209 20.20 6.14 9.88
C VAL A 209 18.77 5.74 9.55
N VAL A 210 17.95 6.72 9.12
CA VAL A 210 16.58 6.45 8.67
C VAL A 210 16.60 5.48 7.47
N ASP A 211 15.95 4.34 7.63
CA ASP A 211 15.89 3.27 6.64
C ASP A 211 14.68 3.45 5.71
N ARG A 212 14.85 4.27 4.67
CA ARG A 212 13.79 4.48 3.69
C ARG A 212 13.74 3.35 2.67
N PRO A 213 12.55 2.81 2.30
CA PRO A 213 12.44 1.77 1.28
C PRO A 213 12.92 2.24 -0.09
N ALA A 214 13.45 1.29 -0.86
CA ALA A 214 13.94 1.49 -2.23
C ALA A 214 12.82 2.07 -3.11
N GLY A 215 13.00 3.31 -3.56
CA GLY A 215 12.01 4.11 -4.30
C GLY A 215 11.95 5.57 -3.84
N LEU A 216 12.16 5.84 -2.53
CA LEU A 216 12.37 7.20 -2.01
C LEU A 216 13.85 7.58 -1.92
N ASN A 217 14.72 6.58 -1.84
CA ASN A 217 16.18 6.73 -1.93
C ASN A 217 16.64 6.71 -3.39
N TRP A 218 15.96 7.43 -4.30
CA TRP A 218 16.28 7.40 -5.75
C TRP A 218 17.76 7.77 -6.04
N PHE A 219 18.43 8.39 -5.08
CA PHE A 219 19.86 8.68 -5.17
C PHE A 219 20.76 7.81 -4.29
N GLY A 220 20.27 6.98 -3.36
CA GLY A 220 21.09 6.12 -2.47
C GLY A 220 22.19 6.83 -1.66
N SER A 221 22.35 8.13 -1.87
CA SER A 221 23.54 8.90 -1.58
C SER A 221 23.30 9.85 -0.43
N VAL A 222 22.16 9.76 0.26
CA VAL A 222 21.83 10.65 1.38
C VAL A 222 21.13 9.87 2.50
N GLY A 223 21.73 9.85 3.68
CA GLY A 223 21.21 9.18 4.87
C GLY A 223 20.95 10.16 6.00
N ALA A 224 19.69 10.35 6.39
CA ALA A 224 19.36 11.16 7.56
C ALA A 224 19.75 10.41 8.84
N VAL A 225 20.65 10.99 9.62
CA VAL A 225 21.17 10.41 10.87
C VAL A 225 20.22 10.77 12.01
N ARG A 226 19.80 9.75 12.77
CA ARG A 226 18.99 9.86 13.98
C ARG A 226 19.80 9.61 15.24
N GLY A 227 20.96 8.96 15.12
CA GLY A 227 21.89 8.73 16.23
C GLY A 227 23.33 8.52 15.79
N VAL A 228 24.28 8.90 16.65
CA VAL A 228 25.72 8.69 16.47
C VAL A 228 26.29 8.08 17.73
N MET A 229 26.94 6.93 17.58
CA MET A 229 27.53 6.15 18.67
C MET A 229 29.04 6.01 18.47
N PHE A 230 29.81 6.17 19.54
CA PHE A 230 31.25 6.04 19.56
C PHE A 230 31.72 5.49 20.91
N GLN A 231 32.49 4.40 20.91
CA GLN A 231 33.06 3.78 22.13
C GLN A 231 32.02 3.58 23.25
N ASP A 232 30.89 2.95 22.92
CA ASP A 232 29.74 2.71 23.81
C ASP A 232 28.99 3.96 24.32
N ASP A 233 29.42 5.17 23.94
CA ASP A 233 28.73 6.41 24.23
C ASP A 233 27.81 6.82 23.05
N THR A 234 26.62 7.34 23.39
CA THR A 234 25.72 7.98 22.43
C THR A 234 26.03 9.48 22.40
N LEU A 235 26.67 9.94 21.32
CA LEU A 235 27.05 11.34 21.11
C LEU A 235 25.89 12.17 20.57
N TYR A 236 25.00 11.54 19.82
CA TYR A 236 23.78 12.15 19.31
C TYR A 236 22.65 11.14 19.28
N ARG A 237 21.47 11.60 19.65
CA ARG A 237 20.18 10.97 19.36
C ARG A 237 19.20 12.12 19.11
N THR A 238 18.32 12.01 18.13
CA THR A 238 17.38 13.08 17.74
C THR A 238 16.89 13.93 18.93
N GLY A 239 17.28 15.22 18.94
CA GLY A 239 16.92 16.19 19.98
C GLY A 239 17.87 16.26 21.20
N ALA A 240 18.91 15.43 21.27
CA ALA A 240 19.90 15.41 22.33
C ALA A 240 21.32 15.26 21.76
N VAL A 241 22.22 16.15 22.21
CA VAL A 241 23.62 16.17 21.80
C VAL A 241 24.51 16.05 23.04
N ARG A 242 25.50 15.17 22.96
CA ARG A 242 26.61 15.05 23.90
C ARG A 242 27.90 15.12 23.11
N ASN A 243 28.55 16.28 23.16
CA ASN A 243 29.84 16.44 22.50
C ASN A 243 30.89 15.52 23.16
N PRO A 244 31.64 14.73 22.36
CA PRO A 244 32.69 13.83 22.85
C PRO A 244 33.81 14.62 23.51
#